data_AF-A0A4R0GJ82-F1
#
_entry.id   AF-A0A4R0GJ82-F1
#
_cell.length_a   1.000
_cell.length_b   1.000
_cell.length_c   1.000
_cell.angle_alpha   90.00
_cell.angle_beta   90.00
_cell.angle_gamma   90.00
#
_symmetry.space_group_name_H-M   'P 1'
#
loop_
_entity.id
_entity.type
_entity.pdbx_description
1 polymer ?
#
loop_
_entity_poly.entity_id
_entity_poly.type
_entity_poly.pdbx_seq_one_letter_code
_entity_poly.pdbx_strand_id
1 'polypeptide(L)'
;MIRQYASAGAVVTTGDLRNPDFLLLDQVRKTGERQTVAPKGRLEPGEAPLRAARRELAEEAGLTDTHYSAYLGQEAYTFTDNDGVPAAKTVDWFLFTATTTATTPAQDEGFVEARWLDAAAARQAASHAQFRQLLDRALAIIGWRATTPSPFSQDLSELVTQVAADAQAALTEHPQAGLGLCGSAARGDFVDGWSDVDFVAWNVPATSPAAAKLDQAIAKASRRYGLRTSLHLADAHGRDARRLGDLYDMKMRTVLRRVGIDTAVIAGVAPIPGVTAEAVDLANDIATLRDFTSARLASNRDNTSGRRDTARRVLSALSSAARLLVTHQDPNASLRLPDMAEALRDWPDDQLSMLLYDYDAYRRAGADGIEQAERLAARVPHALTAAQRLVEDGSMLP
;
A
#
# COMPACT_ATOMS: atom_id res chain seq x y z
N MET A 1 21.70 -8.89 21.88
CA MET A 1 21.21 -7.87 20.93
C MET A 1 20.94 -8.58 19.61
N ILE A 2 19.74 -8.45 19.05
CA ILE A 2 19.38 -9.10 17.76
C ILE A 2 19.88 -8.22 16.60
N ARG A 3 20.56 -8.81 15.61
CA ARG A 3 21.02 -8.08 14.41
C ARG A 3 19.83 -7.84 13.48
N GLN A 4 19.73 -6.66 12.87
CA GLN A 4 18.62 -6.29 11.99
C GLN A 4 19.10 -6.21 10.55
N TYR A 5 18.37 -6.85 9.64
CA TYR A 5 18.59 -6.80 8.20
C TYR A 5 17.32 -6.31 7.50
N ALA A 6 17.49 -5.41 6.53
CA ALA A 6 16.40 -4.94 5.68
C ALA A 6 16.72 -5.27 4.22
N SER A 7 15.71 -5.72 3.49
CA SER A 7 15.79 -6.03 2.06
C SER A 7 14.52 -5.55 1.35
N ALA A 8 14.57 -5.47 0.04
CA ALA A 8 13.38 -5.28 -0.77
C ALA A 8 13.45 -6.14 -2.03
N GLY A 9 12.29 -6.46 -2.58
CA GLY A 9 12.18 -7.31 -3.76
C GLY A 9 10.98 -6.99 -4.64
N ALA A 10 11.00 -7.58 -5.82
CA ALA A 10 10.02 -7.33 -6.87
C ALA A 10 9.38 -8.63 -7.35
N VAL A 11 8.05 -8.69 -7.31
CA VAL A 11 7.26 -9.60 -8.15
C VAL A 11 6.96 -8.87 -9.44
N VAL A 12 7.25 -9.48 -10.59
CA VAL A 12 7.07 -8.85 -11.90
C VAL A 12 6.14 -9.69 -12.76
N THR A 13 5.17 -9.04 -13.40
CA THR A 13 4.25 -9.65 -14.36
C THR A 13 4.30 -8.95 -15.71
N THR A 14 3.91 -9.65 -16.78
CA THR A 14 3.61 -9.02 -18.07
C THR A 14 2.39 -8.10 -17.97
N GLY A 15 2.24 -7.20 -18.95
CA GLY A 15 1.12 -6.25 -19.01
C GLY A 15 -0.25 -6.86 -19.37
N ASP A 16 -0.31 -8.08 -19.90
CA ASP A 16 -1.58 -8.79 -20.12
C ASP A 16 -2.10 -9.35 -18.78
N LEU A 17 -2.93 -8.57 -18.10
CA LEU A 17 -3.49 -8.96 -16.80
C LEU A 17 -4.49 -10.12 -16.88
N ARG A 18 -4.96 -10.51 -18.07
CA ARG A 18 -5.85 -11.67 -18.22
C ARG A 18 -5.08 -12.98 -18.20
N ASN A 19 -3.87 -12.97 -18.77
CA ASN A 19 -2.96 -14.11 -18.83
C ASN A 19 -1.57 -13.66 -18.38
N PRO A 20 -1.40 -13.33 -17.08
CA PRO A 20 -0.14 -12.81 -16.57
C PRO A 20 0.93 -13.91 -16.56
N ASP A 21 2.08 -13.61 -17.14
CA ASP A 21 3.32 -14.38 -16.94
C ASP A 21 4.18 -13.66 -15.90
N PHE A 22 4.74 -14.42 -14.97
CA PHE A 22 5.58 -13.92 -13.89
C PHE A 22 7.05 -14.24 -14.12
N LEU A 23 7.91 -13.28 -13.80
CA LEU A 23 9.36 -13.47 -13.77
C LEU A 23 9.78 -14.27 -12.53
N LEU A 24 10.48 -15.38 -12.74
CA LEU A 24 11.14 -16.18 -11.72
C LEU A 24 12.61 -16.36 -12.07
N LEU A 25 13.47 -16.27 -11.06
CA LEU A 25 14.92 -16.48 -11.20
C LEU A 25 15.33 -17.80 -10.55
N ASP A 26 16.01 -18.65 -11.31
CA ASP A 26 16.64 -19.86 -10.77
C ASP A 26 18.06 -19.54 -10.31
N GLN A 27 18.32 -19.77 -9.03
CA GLN A 27 19.59 -19.49 -8.37
C GLN A 27 20.25 -20.77 -7.88
N VAL A 28 21.55 -20.89 -8.12
CA VAL A 28 22.44 -21.85 -7.44
C VAL A 28 23.16 -21.10 -6.33
N ARG A 29 22.81 -21.38 -5.07
CA ARG A 29 23.46 -20.77 -3.90
C ARG A 29 24.91 -21.20 -3.79
N LYS A 30 25.71 -20.46 -3.00
CA LYS A 30 27.10 -20.84 -2.66
C LYS A 30 27.23 -22.23 -2.01
N THR A 31 26.15 -22.72 -1.38
CA THR A 31 26.06 -24.07 -0.81
C THR A 31 25.83 -25.17 -1.85
N GLY A 32 25.58 -24.82 -3.12
CA GLY A 32 25.18 -25.73 -4.19
C GLY A 32 23.67 -26.00 -4.26
N GLU A 33 22.90 -25.55 -3.28
CA GLU A 33 21.44 -25.66 -3.26
C GLU A 33 20.81 -24.82 -4.39
N ARG A 34 19.83 -25.41 -5.09
CA ARG A 34 19.03 -24.72 -6.12
C ARG A 34 17.75 -24.18 -5.52
N GLN A 35 17.36 -23.00 -5.94
CA GLN A 35 16.07 -22.40 -5.61
C GLN A 35 15.54 -21.54 -6.76
N THR A 36 14.23 -21.37 -6.79
CA THR A 36 13.51 -20.44 -7.66
C THR A 36 12.89 -19.35 -6.81
N VAL A 37 13.26 -18.10 -7.09
CA VAL A 37 12.94 -16.92 -6.27
C VAL A 37 12.54 -15.73 -7.13
N ALA A 38 11.90 -14.73 -6.51
CA ALA A 38 11.80 -13.40 -7.07
C ALA A 38 13.07 -12.59 -6.81
N PRO A 39 13.38 -11.60 -7.67
CA PRO A 39 14.52 -10.72 -7.45
C PRO A 39 14.37 -9.90 -6.17
N LYS A 40 15.41 -9.87 -5.35
CA LYS A 40 15.46 -9.14 -4.08
C LYS A 40 16.90 -9.04 -3.57
N GLY A 41 17.18 -7.98 -2.82
CA GLY A 41 18.42 -7.88 -2.07
C GLY A 41 18.41 -6.81 -0.99
N ARG A 42 19.58 -6.57 -0.40
CA ARG A 42 19.73 -5.79 0.83
C ARG A 42 19.60 -4.30 0.52
N LEU A 43 18.93 -3.56 1.40
CA LEU A 43 18.94 -2.10 1.31
C LEU A 43 20.36 -1.57 1.54
N GLU A 44 20.79 -0.66 0.68
CA GLU A 44 21.98 0.15 0.92
C GLU A 44 21.73 1.22 2.01
N PRO A 45 22.79 1.77 2.65
CA PRO A 45 22.62 2.82 3.65
C PRO A 45 21.81 4.03 3.13
N GLY A 46 20.66 4.28 3.75
CA GLY A 46 19.76 5.38 3.39
C GLY A 46 18.90 5.12 2.15
N GLU A 47 18.98 3.94 1.54
CA GLU A 47 18.15 3.54 0.40
C GLU A 47 16.73 3.16 0.86
N ALA A 48 15.72 3.67 0.16
CA ALA A 48 14.34 3.30 0.42
C ALA A 48 13.98 1.94 -0.21
N PRO A 49 13.06 1.16 0.40
CA PRO A 49 12.65 -0.14 -0.12
C PRO A 49 12.23 -0.16 -1.60
N LEU A 50 11.41 0.81 -2.05
CA LEU A 50 10.99 0.86 -3.46
C LEU A 50 12.18 1.01 -4.41
N ARG A 51 13.18 1.80 -4.02
CA ARG A 51 14.40 2.01 -4.82
C ARG A 51 15.26 0.75 -4.85
N ALA A 52 15.45 0.12 -3.70
CA ALA A 52 16.16 -1.16 -3.59
C ALA A 52 15.51 -2.23 -4.47
N ALA A 53 14.18 -2.39 -4.42
CA ALA A 53 13.48 -3.37 -5.24
C ALA A 53 13.71 -3.16 -6.76
N ARG A 54 13.76 -1.91 -7.24
CA ARG A 54 14.06 -1.60 -8.64
C ARG A 54 15.52 -1.83 -9.01
N ARG A 55 16.45 -1.49 -8.10
CA ARG A 55 17.89 -1.74 -8.29
C ARG A 55 18.16 -3.24 -8.40
N GLU A 56 17.66 -4.02 -7.45
CA GLU A 56 17.82 -5.47 -7.40
C GLU A 56 17.18 -6.16 -8.61
N LEU A 57 16.02 -5.69 -9.07
CA LEU A 57 15.42 -6.17 -10.32
C LEU A 57 16.30 -5.92 -11.54
N ALA A 58 16.95 -4.75 -11.61
CA ALA A 58 17.87 -4.41 -12.68
C ALA A 58 19.18 -5.21 -12.59
N GLU A 59 19.70 -5.42 -11.37
CA GLU A 59 20.95 -6.15 -11.12
C GLU A 59 20.77 -7.66 -11.35
N GLU A 60 19.79 -8.29 -10.71
CA GLU A 60 19.63 -9.74 -10.71
C GLU A 60 19.00 -10.29 -11.99
N ALA A 61 18.14 -9.50 -12.66
CA ALA A 61 17.40 -9.93 -13.86
C ALA A 61 17.67 -9.10 -15.13
N GLY A 62 18.45 -8.01 -15.04
CA GLY A 62 18.69 -7.12 -16.18
C GLY A 62 17.46 -6.33 -16.62
N LEU A 63 16.40 -6.27 -15.81
CA LEU A 63 15.11 -5.72 -16.21
C LEU A 63 14.91 -4.30 -15.65
N THR A 64 14.94 -3.29 -16.54
CA THR A 64 14.89 -1.88 -16.16
C THR A 64 13.58 -1.18 -16.55
N ASP A 65 12.95 -1.59 -17.65
CA ASP A 65 11.70 -1.01 -18.14
C ASP A 65 10.49 -1.65 -17.42
N THR A 66 10.29 -1.21 -16.19
CA THR A 66 9.25 -1.70 -15.28
C THR A 66 8.46 -0.57 -14.64
N HIS A 67 7.17 -0.82 -14.44
CA HIS A 67 6.21 0.14 -13.91
C HIS A 67 5.64 -0.31 -12.58
N TYR A 68 5.69 0.59 -11.59
CA TYR A 68 5.12 0.35 -10.27
C TYR A 68 3.62 0.06 -10.39
N SER A 69 3.19 -1.04 -9.78
CA SER A 69 1.82 -1.53 -9.87
C SER A 69 1.15 -1.64 -8.50
N ALA A 70 1.87 -2.11 -7.48
CA ALA A 70 1.40 -2.15 -6.09
C ALA A 70 2.53 -2.41 -5.08
N TYR A 71 2.23 -2.25 -3.81
CA TYR A 71 2.97 -2.82 -2.69
C TYR A 71 2.31 -4.12 -2.22
N LEU A 72 3.12 -5.15 -1.97
CA LEU A 72 2.69 -6.50 -1.60
C LEU A 72 2.84 -6.79 -0.10
N GLY A 73 3.28 -5.81 0.69
CA GLY A 73 3.54 -5.95 2.12
C GLY A 73 4.97 -6.37 2.42
N GLN A 74 5.26 -6.45 3.71
CA GLN A 74 6.55 -6.86 4.26
C GLN A 74 6.48 -8.31 4.75
N GLU A 75 7.57 -9.03 4.50
CA GLU A 75 7.87 -10.31 5.14
C GLU A 75 8.84 -10.06 6.29
N ALA A 76 8.64 -10.70 7.44
CA ALA A 76 9.54 -10.62 8.57
C ALA A 76 9.83 -12.03 9.13
N TYR A 77 11.11 -12.34 9.33
CA TYR A 77 11.54 -13.62 9.93
C TYR A 77 12.81 -13.47 10.76
N THR A 78 13.06 -14.43 11.64
CA THR A 78 14.28 -14.51 12.45
C THR A 78 15.11 -15.71 12.05
N PHE A 79 16.42 -15.59 12.20
CA PHE A 79 17.39 -16.65 11.92
C PHE A 79 18.62 -16.49 12.80
N THR A 80 19.48 -17.50 12.81
CA THR A 80 20.81 -17.41 13.44
C THR A 80 21.83 -17.15 12.35
N ASP A 81 22.56 -16.05 12.48
CA ASP A 81 23.61 -15.69 11.52
C ASP A 81 24.82 -16.63 11.65
N ASN A 82 25.74 -16.59 10.70
CA ASN A 82 26.86 -17.55 10.61
C ASN A 82 27.79 -17.51 11.85
N ASP A 83 27.80 -16.39 12.58
CA ASP A 83 28.56 -16.20 13.82
C ASP A 83 27.78 -16.60 15.09
N GLY A 84 26.62 -17.23 14.94
CA GLY A 84 25.76 -17.66 16.04
C GLY A 84 24.89 -16.55 16.62
N VAL A 85 24.97 -15.32 16.11
CA VAL A 85 24.21 -14.18 16.62
C VAL A 85 22.77 -14.24 16.08
N PRO A 86 21.74 -14.14 16.93
CA PRO A 86 20.36 -14.02 16.47
C PRO A 86 20.18 -12.78 15.58
N ALA A 87 19.46 -12.96 14.48
CA ALA A 87 19.16 -11.93 13.51
C ALA A 87 17.67 -11.92 13.17
N ALA A 88 17.14 -10.73 12.86
CA ALA A 88 15.84 -10.51 12.28
C ALA A 88 16.03 -9.89 10.90
N LYS A 89 15.20 -10.30 9.95
CA LYS A 89 15.20 -9.76 8.60
C LYS A 89 13.80 -9.36 8.19
N THR A 90 13.69 -8.17 7.60
CA THR A 90 12.49 -7.70 6.90
C THR A 90 12.75 -7.63 5.40
N VAL A 91 11.73 -7.93 4.61
CA VAL A 91 11.75 -7.82 3.14
C VAL A 91 10.48 -7.13 2.68
N ASP A 92 10.63 -5.93 2.12
CA ASP A 92 9.53 -5.17 1.52
C ASP A 92 9.32 -5.60 0.06
N TRP A 93 8.09 -5.98 -0.29
CA TRP A 93 7.79 -6.52 -1.61
C TRP A 93 6.90 -5.60 -2.44
N PHE A 94 7.23 -5.49 -3.72
CA PHE A 94 6.53 -4.63 -4.67
C PHE A 94 6.10 -5.44 -5.89
N LEU A 95 4.96 -5.07 -6.48
CA LEU A 95 4.49 -5.58 -7.76
C LEU A 95 4.85 -4.58 -8.86
N PHE A 96 5.46 -5.08 -9.93
CA PHE A 96 5.74 -4.34 -11.14
C PHE A 96 5.12 -5.01 -12.36
N THR A 97 4.79 -4.19 -13.36
CA THR A 97 4.53 -4.66 -14.72
C THR A 97 5.74 -4.38 -15.60
N ALA A 98 6.05 -5.30 -16.50
CA ALA A 98 7.11 -5.12 -17.49
C ALA A 98 6.53 -4.99 -18.91
N THR A 99 7.17 -4.16 -19.72
CA THR A 99 6.86 -3.98 -21.15
C THR A 99 7.57 -5.02 -22.03
N THR A 100 8.61 -5.66 -21.50
CA THR A 100 9.46 -6.63 -22.17
C THR A 100 9.74 -7.82 -21.26
N THR A 101 9.91 -8.99 -21.87
CA THR A 101 10.33 -10.22 -21.19
C THR A 101 11.82 -10.51 -21.36
N ALA A 102 12.56 -9.61 -22.03
CA ALA A 102 14.01 -9.74 -22.17
C ALA A 102 14.70 -9.55 -20.82
N THR A 103 15.42 -10.59 -20.38
CA THR A 103 16.11 -10.64 -19.09
C THR A 103 17.54 -11.12 -19.25
N THR A 104 18.43 -10.62 -18.40
CA THR A 104 19.82 -11.04 -18.29
C THR A 104 20.08 -11.44 -16.84
N PRO A 105 19.99 -12.74 -16.47
CA PRO A 105 20.22 -13.17 -15.10
C PRO A 105 21.67 -12.93 -14.67
N ALA A 106 21.87 -12.42 -13.45
CA ALA A 106 23.20 -12.15 -12.90
C ALA A 106 23.94 -13.44 -12.50
N GLN A 107 24.77 -13.95 -13.41
CA GLN A 107 25.54 -15.18 -13.20
C GLN A 107 26.51 -15.09 -12.01
N ASP A 108 27.09 -13.91 -11.75
CA ASP A 108 28.02 -13.68 -10.63
C ASP A 108 27.34 -13.86 -9.26
N GLU A 109 26.01 -13.70 -9.19
CA GLU A 109 25.19 -13.94 -8.01
C GLU A 109 24.56 -15.34 -7.97
N GLY A 110 24.95 -16.20 -8.92
CA GLY A 110 24.48 -17.57 -9.04
C GLY A 110 23.12 -17.70 -9.72
N PHE A 111 22.56 -16.63 -10.32
CA PHE A 111 21.35 -16.73 -11.14
C PHE A 111 21.70 -17.33 -12.49
N VAL A 112 21.18 -18.54 -12.73
CA VAL A 112 21.51 -19.35 -13.91
C VAL A 112 20.46 -19.26 -15.00
N GLU A 113 19.22 -18.91 -14.65
CA GLU A 113 18.10 -18.81 -15.57
C GLU A 113 17.07 -17.79 -15.08
N ALA A 114 16.44 -17.08 -16.02
CA ALA A 114 15.28 -16.25 -15.80
C ALA A 114 14.13 -16.78 -16.66
N ARG A 115 13.00 -17.12 -16.03
CA ARG A 115 11.85 -17.74 -16.68
C ARG A 115 10.62 -16.86 -16.51
N TRP A 116 9.86 -16.73 -17.58
CA TRP A 116 8.51 -16.19 -17.56
C TRP A 116 7.53 -17.35 -17.58
N LEU A 117 6.73 -17.48 -16.52
CA LEU A 117 5.81 -18.60 -16.33
C LEU A 117 4.41 -18.09 -16.06
N ASP A 118 3.40 -18.78 -16.58
CA ASP A 118 2.01 -18.50 -16.21
C ASP A 118 1.80 -18.62 -14.69
N ALA A 119 0.69 -18.05 -14.20
CA ALA A 119 0.36 -18.02 -12.77
C ALA A 119 0.46 -19.38 -12.06
N ALA A 120 0.01 -20.46 -12.69
CA ALA A 120 -0.01 -21.78 -12.07
C ALA A 120 1.40 -22.38 -12.00
N ALA A 121 2.15 -22.31 -13.11
CA ALA A 121 3.51 -22.77 -13.21
C ALA A 121 4.47 -21.97 -12.31
N ALA A 122 4.30 -20.65 -12.25
CA ALA A 122 5.03 -19.76 -11.34
C ALA A 122 4.86 -20.20 -9.87
N ARG A 123 3.60 -20.40 -9.44
CA ARG A 123 3.28 -20.82 -8.07
C ARG A 123 3.84 -22.21 -7.75
N GLN A 124 3.85 -23.13 -8.71
CA GLN A 124 4.43 -24.46 -8.54
C GLN A 124 5.96 -24.44 -8.47
N ALA A 125 6.61 -23.57 -9.24
CA ALA A 125 8.06 -23.47 -9.31
C ALA A 125 8.67 -22.76 -8.08
N ALA A 126 7.95 -21.84 -7.45
CA ALA A 126 8.41 -21.08 -6.30
C ALA A 126 8.88 -21.98 -5.14
N SER A 127 10.16 -21.90 -4.78
CA SER A 127 10.77 -22.81 -3.80
C SER A 127 10.31 -22.58 -2.36
N HIS A 128 9.91 -21.36 -2.02
CA HIS A 128 9.55 -20.97 -0.64
C HIS A 128 8.05 -20.70 -0.51
N ALA A 129 7.46 -21.06 0.64
CA ALA A 129 6.05 -20.78 0.92
C ALA A 129 5.75 -19.28 0.88
N GLN A 130 6.69 -18.46 1.34
CA GLN A 130 6.56 -17.00 1.36
C GLN A 130 6.52 -16.43 -0.05
N PHE A 131 7.34 -16.95 -0.98
CA PHE A 131 7.26 -16.51 -2.38
C PHE A 131 5.92 -16.90 -3.02
N ARG A 132 5.38 -18.09 -2.72
CA ARG A 132 4.03 -18.47 -3.15
C ARG A 132 2.95 -17.53 -2.61
N GLN A 133 3.06 -17.11 -1.34
CA GLN A 133 2.14 -16.13 -0.76
C GLN A 133 2.22 -14.76 -1.46
N LEU A 134 3.40 -14.32 -1.88
CA LEU A 134 3.58 -13.07 -2.63
C LEU A 134 2.97 -13.15 -4.03
N LEU A 135 3.13 -14.29 -4.72
CA LEU A 135 2.44 -14.56 -5.98
C LEU A 135 0.91 -14.54 -5.77
N ASP A 136 0.41 -15.17 -4.72
CA ASP A 136 -1.03 -15.18 -4.39
C ASP A 136 -1.55 -13.75 -4.12
N ARG A 137 -0.77 -12.91 -3.41
CA ARG A 137 -1.10 -11.49 -3.19
C ARG A 137 -1.15 -10.72 -4.51
N ALA A 138 -0.15 -10.88 -5.38
CA ALA A 138 -0.07 -10.23 -6.68
C ALA A 138 -1.24 -10.65 -7.59
N LEU A 139 -1.52 -11.96 -7.66
CA LEU A 139 -2.64 -12.52 -8.43
C LEU A 139 -3.99 -11.97 -7.99
N ALA A 140 -4.20 -11.75 -6.69
CA ALA A 140 -5.44 -11.15 -6.22
C ALA A 140 -5.57 -9.66 -6.65
N ILE A 141 -4.48 -8.91 -6.77
CA ILE A 141 -4.50 -7.54 -7.33
C ILE A 141 -4.80 -7.59 -8.83
N ILE A 142 -4.10 -8.46 -9.56
CA ILE A 142 -4.26 -8.63 -11.01
C ILE A 142 -5.68 -9.08 -11.34
N GLY A 143 -6.21 -10.08 -10.62
CA GLY A 143 -7.56 -10.59 -10.78
C GLY A 143 -8.62 -9.52 -10.56
N TRP A 144 -8.47 -8.67 -9.54
CA TRP A 144 -9.36 -7.53 -9.31
C TRP A 144 -9.39 -6.59 -10.53
N ARG A 145 -8.22 -6.29 -11.12
CA ARG A 145 -8.09 -5.43 -12.31
C ARG A 145 -8.54 -6.07 -13.61
N ALA A 146 -8.45 -7.40 -13.73
CA ALA A 146 -8.78 -8.13 -14.95
C ALA A 146 -10.29 -8.24 -15.22
N THR A 147 -11.14 -8.06 -14.19
CA THR A 147 -12.61 -8.17 -14.28
C THR A 147 -13.23 -7.21 -15.30
N THR A 148 -12.83 -5.93 -15.26
CA THR A 148 -13.04 -4.95 -16.33
C THR A 148 -11.65 -4.40 -16.63
N PRO A 149 -10.95 -4.90 -17.67
CA PRO A 149 -9.51 -4.74 -17.83
C PRO A 149 -9.08 -3.27 -17.80
N SER A 150 -8.74 -2.83 -16.61
CA SER A 150 -8.08 -1.57 -16.38
C SER A 150 -6.61 -1.91 -16.21
N PRO A 151 -5.74 -1.55 -17.17
CA PRO A 151 -4.31 -1.71 -16.97
C PRO A 151 -3.88 -0.97 -15.69
N PHE A 152 -2.71 -1.32 -15.17
CA PHE A 152 -2.10 -0.49 -14.15
C PHE A 152 -1.83 0.91 -14.72
N SER A 153 -2.05 1.94 -13.89
CA SER A 153 -1.91 3.34 -14.32
C SER A 153 -0.44 3.67 -14.54
N GLN A 154 -0.10 4.02 -15.78
CA GLN A 154 1.24 4.46 -16.16
C GLN A 154 1.59 5.80 -15.51
N ASP A 155 0.63 6.72 -15.49
CA ASP A 155 0.76 8.03 -14.82
C ASP A 155 1.02 7.86 -13.32
N LEU A 156 0.39 6.88 -12.66
CA LEU A 156 0.68 6.57 -11.26
C LEU A 156 2.12 6.08 -11.09
N SER A 157 2.57 5.15 -11.92
CA SER A 157 3.94 4.62 -11.86
C SER A 157 4.99 5.74 -12.01
N GLU A 158 4.78 6.62 -13.00
CA GLU A 158 5.65 7.76 -13.26
C GLU A 158 5.63 8.79 -12.13
N LEU A 159 4.45 9.06 -11.55
CA LEU A 159 4.31 9.93 -10.40
C LEU A 159 5.06 9.37 -9.19
N VAL A 160 4.84 8.10 -8.84
CA VAL A 160 5.48 7.45 -7.68
C VAL A 160 6.99 7.42 -7.86
N THR A 161 7.47 7.12 -9.06
CA THR A 161 8.90 7.09 -9.38
C THR A 161 9.55 8.47 -9.21
N GLN A 162 8.92 9.52 -9.76
CA GLN A 162 9.41 10.89 -9.63
C GLN A 162 9.40 11.36 -8.17
N VAL A 163 8.29 11.12 -7.45
CA VAL A 163 8.16 11.54 -6.04
C VAL A 163 9.17 10.81 -5.16
N ALA A 164 9.37 9.51 -5.35
CA ALA A 164 10.36 8.73 -4.60
C ALA A 164 11.78 9.31 -4.77
N ALA A 165 12.18 9.63 -6.00
CA ALA A 165 13.48 10.22 -6.30
C ALA A 165 13.66 11.62 -5.67
N ASP A 166 12.69 12.51 -5.88
CA ASP A 166 12.74 13.88 -5.34
C ASP A 166 12.69 13.89 -3.81
N ALA A 167 11.87 13.03 -3.20
CA ALA A 167 11.75 12.89 -1.76
C ALA A 167 13.04 12.34 -1.14
N GLN A 168 13.67 11.35 -1.77
CA GLN A 168 14.96 10.83 -1.30
C GLN A 168 16.01 11.94 -1.22
N ALA A 169 16.08 12.81 -2.23
CA ALA A 169 16.97 13.97 -2.22
C ALA A 169 16.59 14.97 -1.11
N ALA A 170 15.30 15.23 -0.91
CA ALA A 170 14.80 16.15 0.11
C ALA A 170 15.08 15.67 1.55
N LEU A 171 15.16 14.36 1.79
CA LEU A 171 15.35 13.76 3.11
C LEU A 171 16.81 13.50 3.48
N THR A 172 17.78 13.86 2.64
CA THR A 172 19.22 13.59 2.86
C THR A 172 19.74 14.06 4.23
N GLU A 173 19.30 15.23 4.69
CA GLU A 173 19.72 15.82 5.98
C GLU A 173 18.89 15.30 7.18
N HIS A 174 17.96 14.38 6.94
CA HIS A 174 17.05 13.81 7.92
C HIS A 174 17.13 12.27 7.89
N PRO A 175 18.19 11.66 8.44
CA PRO A 175 18.48 10.23 8.29
C PRO A 175 17.45 9.28 8.94
N GLN A 176 16.58 9.82 9.81
CA GLN A 176 15.50 9.10 10.48
C GLN A 176 14.13 9.36 9.83
N ALA A 177 14.08 10.20 8.79
CA ALA A 177 12.84 10.54 8.09
C ALA A 177 12.52 9.55 6.98
N GLY A 178 11.24 9.49 6.65
CA GLY A 178 10.75 8.71 5.52
C GLY A 178 9.46 9.26 4.95
N LEU A 179 9.15 8.79 3.75
CA LEU A 179 7.92 9.07 3.03
C LEU A 179 7.25 7.74 2.66
N GLY A 180 6.00 7.60 3.07
CA GLY A 180 5.14 6.47 2.75
C GLY A 180 4.16 6.81 1.63
N LEU A 181 4.00 5.90 0.68
CA LEU A 181 2.84 5.84 -0.21
C LEU A 181 1.77 5.01 0.47
N CYS A 182 0.55 5.53 0.56
CA CYS A 182 -0.58 4.81 1.14
C CYS A 182 -1.81 4.87 0.22
N GLY A 183 -2.95 4.43 0.73
CA GLY A 183 -4.18 4.51 -0.03
C GLY A 183 -4.21 3.50 -1.19
N SER A 184 -5.07 3.79 -2.17
CA SER A 184 -5.31 2.86 -3.28
C SER A 184 -4.10 2.74 -4.22
N ALA A 185 -3.28 3.78 -4.27
CA ALA A 185 -2.00 3.79 -4.97
C ALA A 185 -1.06 2.71 -4.43
N ALA A 186 -0.97 2.56 -3.10
CA ALA A 186 -0.14 1.52 -2.49
C ALA A 186 -0.71 0.10 -2.68
N ARG A 187 -2.02 -0.06 -2.54
CA ARG A 187 -2.67 -1.39 -2.52
C ARG A 187 -2.91 -2.02 -3.89
N GLY A 188 -2.60 -1.30 -4.97
CA GLY A 188 -2.80 -1.78 -6.33
C GLY A 188 -4.25 -1.72 -6.83
N ASP A 189 -5.18 -1.13 -6.07
CA ASP A 189 -6.59 -0.93 -6.46
C ASP A 189 -6.88 0.51 -6.93
N PHE A 190 -5.84 1.29 -7.25
CA PHE A 190 -5.95 2.64 -7.79
C PHE A 190 -6.79 2.70 -9.09
N VAL A 191 -7.75 3.62 -9.12
CA VAL A 191 -8.63 3.91 -10.27
C VAL A 191 -8.39 5.35 -10.72
N ASP A 192 -7.94 5.53 -11.96
CA ASP A 192 -7.70 6.86 -12.53
C ASP A 192 -8.96 7.73 -12.48
N GLY A 193 -8.78 9.03 -12.24
CA GLY A 193 -9.90 9.97 -12.11
C GLY A 193 -10.75 9.82 -10.84
N TRP A 194 -10.68 8.70 -10.10
CA TRP A 194 -11.44 8.46 -8.87
C TRP A 194 -10.58 8.42 -7.60
N SER A 195 -9.44 7.73 -7.63
CA SER A 195 -8.57 7.58 -6.46
C SER A 195 -7.69 8.80 -6.25
N ASP A 196 -7.33 9.07 -4.99
CA ASP A 196 -6.26 10.02 -4.66
C ASP A 196 -4.95 9.23 -4.42
N VAL A 197 -3.83 9.92 -4.60
CA VAL A 197 -2.50 9.42 -4.24
C VAL A 197 -2.08 10.10 -2.94
N ASP A 198 -2.16 9.35 -1.84
CA ASP A 198 -1.89 9.88 -0.51
C ASP A 198 -0.45 9.55 -0.07
N PHE A 199 0.24 10.57 0.43
CA PHE A 199 1.58 10.46 1.00
C PHE A 199 1.56 10.86 2.48
N VAL A 200 2.34 10.13 3.28
CA VAL A 200 2.58 10.46 4.69
C VAL A 200 4.08 10.50 4.93
N ALA A 201 4.61 11.63 5.41
CA ALA A 201 5.99 11.73 5.87
C ALA A 201 6.05 11.70 7.40
N TRP A 202 7.14 11.15 7.94
CA TRP A 202 7.40 11.09 9.39
C TRP A 202 8.82 11.57 9.70
N ASN A 203 9.03 12.02 10.93
CA ASN A 203 10.30 12.59 11.40
C ASN A 203 10.82 13.75 10.52
N VAL A 204 9.90 14.48 9.88
CA VAL A 204 10.17 15.71 9.13
C VAL A 204 9.47 16.87 9.85
N PRO A 205 10.20 17.84 10.42
CA PRO A 205 9.56 19.00 11.04
C PRO A 205 8.73 19.78 10.01
N ALA A 206 7.49 20.12 10.33
CA ALA A 206 6.55 20.71 9.37
C ALA A 206 7.00 22.06 8.80
N THR A 207 7.83 22.80 9.53
CA THR A 207 8.40 24.09 9.11
C THR A 207 9.79 23.98 8.49
N SER A 208 10.30 22.76 8.29
CA SER A 208 11.65 22.54 7.75
C SER A 208 11.71 22.78 6.24
N PRO A 209 12.90 23.13 5.70
CA PRO A 209 13.12 23.15 4.25
C PRO A 209 12.82 21.81 3.57
N ALA A 210 13.02 20.68 4.26
CA ALA A 210 12.70 19.35 3.75
C ALA A 210 11.19 19.18 3.53
N ALA A 211 10.35 19.59 4.51
CA ALA A 211 8.90 19.57 4.35
C ALA A 211 8.45 20.42 3.14
N ALA A 212 8.99 21.62 2.98
CA ALA A 212 8.69 22.48 1.83
C ALA A 212 9.12 21.86 0.49
N LYS A 213 10.28 21.20 0.43
CA LYS A 213 10.74 20.46 -0.76
C LYS A 213 9.82 19.29 -1.10
N LEU A 214 9.35 18.53 -0.10
CA LEU A 214 8.38 17.44 -0.31
C LEU A 214 7.06 17.96 -0.88
N ASP A 215 6.49 19.00 -0.27
CA ASP A 215 5.26 19.65 -0.77
C ASP A 215 5.44 20.11 -2.23
N GLN A 216 6.57 20.75 -2.56
CA GLN A 216 6.86 21.19 -3.93
C GLN A 216 7.03 20.04 -4.92
N ALA A 217 7.76 18.99 -4.55
CA ALA A 217 7.98 17.82 -5.39
C ALA A 217 6.66 17.11 -5.72
N ILE A 218 5.83 16.85 -4.71
CA ILE A 218 4.52 16.20 -4.88
C ILE A 218 3.59 17.08 -5.71
N ALA A 219 3.52 18.39 -5.43
CA ALA A 219 2.69 19.31 -6.21
C ALA A 219 3.14 19.41 -7.68
N LYS A 220 4.45 19.34 -7.96
CA LYS A 220 5.00 19.31 -9.32
C LYS A 220 4.62 18.01 -10.04
N ALA A 221 4.80 16.86 -9.40
CA ALA A 221 4.44 15.56 -9.97
C ALA A 221 2.92 15.45 -10.21
N SER A 222 2.11 15.89 -9.26
CA SER A 222 0.64 15.97 -9.38
C SER A 222 0.20 16.74 -10.64
N ARG A 223 0.75 17.94 -10.87
CA ARG A 223 0.44 18.73 -12.07
C ARG A 223 0.90 18.07 -13.37
N ARG A 224 2.07 17.42 -13.35
CA ARG A 224 2.65 16.76 -14.53
C ARG A 224 1.82 15.58 -15.00
N TYR A 225 1.36 14.75 -14.07
CA TYR A 225 0.65 13.49 -14.37
C TYR A 225 -0.87 13.60 -14.21
N GLY A 226 -1.40 14.78 -13.88
CA GLY A 226 -2.85 14.99 -13.75
C GLY A 226 -3.51 14.23 -12.58
N LEU A 227 -2.72 13.74 -11.63
CA LEU A 227 -3.20 12.94 -10.50
C LEU A 227 -3.38 13.81 -9.25
N ARG A 228 -4.47 13.55 -8.51
CA ARG A 228 -4.73 14.23 -7.23
C ARG A 228 -3.86 13.63 -6.14
N THR A 229 -3.08 14.46 -5.47
CA THR A 229 -2.15 14.05 -4.43
C THR A 229 -2.44 14.75 -3.10
N SER A 230 -2.13 14.11 -1.99
CA SER A 230 -2.05 14.73 -0.68
C SER A 230 -0.71 14.43 0.00
N LEU A 231 -0.18 15.38 0.78
CA LEU A 231 0.93 15.14 1.70
C LEU A 231 0.48 15.47 3.12
N HIS A 232 0.61 14.48 3.99
CA HIS A 232 0.46 14.63 5.43
C HIS A 232 1.82 14.48 6.12
N LEU A 233 2.02 15.20 7.21
CA LEU A 233 3.25 15.18 8.00
C LEU A 233 2.89 14.68 9.39
N ALA A 234 3.51 13.60 9.83
CA ALA A 234 3.31 13.05 11.16
C ALA A 234 4.32 13.64 12.16
N ASP A 235 3.84 14.02 13.35
CA ASP A 235 4.69 14.38 14.48
C ASP A 235 5.31 13.13 15.15
N ALA A 236 6.14 13.34 16.17
CA ALA A 236 6.82 12.26 16.89
C ALA A 236 5.87 11.31 17.65
N HIS A 237 4.58 11.66 17.77
CA HIS A 237 3.51 10.85 18.38
C HIS A 237 2.56 10.27 17.32
N GLY A 238 2.89 10.41 16.05
CA GLY A 238 2.07 9.93 14.94
C GLY A 238 0.80 10.73 14.70
N ARG A 239 0.71 11.96 15.22
CA ARG A 239 -0.41 12.89 14.98
C ARG A 239 -0.12 13.80 13.79
N ASP A 240 -1.12 14.49 13.27
CA ASP A 240 -0.92 15.45 12.18
C ASP A 240 -0.11 16.65 12.68
N ALA A 241 1.08 16.84 12.12
CA ALA A 241 2.01 17.90 12.51
C ALA A 241 1.49 19.31 12.17
N ARG A 242 0.46 19.42 11.32
CA ARG A 242 -0.22 20.67 10.98
C ARG A 242 -1.42 20.96 11.91
N ARG A 243 -1.73 20.06 12.87
CA ARG A 243 -2.81 20.18 13.86
C ARG A 243 -4.18 20.39 13.23
N LEU A 244 -4.48 19.63 12.18
CA LEU A 244 -5.75 19.71 11.46
C LEU A 244 -6.96 19.12 12.22
N GLY A 245 -6.73 18.52 13.39
CA GLY A 245 -7.76 18.02 14.31
C GLY A 245 -7.82 16.50 14.43
N ASP A 246 -8.67 16.01 15.34
CA ASP A 246 -8.67 14.62 15.82
C ASP A 246 -8.84 13.56 14.73
N LEU A 247 -9.64 13.86 13.69
CA LEU A 247 -9.81 12.98 12.53
C LEU A 247 -8.47 12.72 11.82
N TYR A 248 -7.64 13.76 11.66
CA TYR A 248 -6.36 13.64 10.96
C TYR A 248 -5.32 12.95 11.86
N ASP A 249 -5.32 13.26 13.16
CA ASP A 249 -4.48 12.57 14.14
C ASP A 249 -4.76 11.07 14.18
N MET A 250 -6.03 10.66 14.24
CA MET A 250 -6.44 9.26 14.16
C MET A 250 -5.97 8.61 12.86
N LYS A 251 -6.19 9.27 11.71
CA LYS A 251 -5.76 8.75 10.41
C LYS A 251 -4.26 8.57 10.32
N MET A 252 -3.48 9.53 10.84
CA MET A 252 -2.02 9.46 10.84
C MET A 252 -1.52 8.30 11.68
N ARG A 253 -1.99 8.15 12.92
CA ARG A 253 -1.64 7.01 13.78
C ARG A 253 -1.97 5.69 13.10
N THR A 254 -3.14 5.59 12.48
CA THR A 254 -3.59 4.38 11.79
C THR A 254 -2.71 4.05 10.59
N VAL A 255 -2.38 5.03 9.74
CA VAL A 255 -1.53 4.81 8.56
C VAL A 255 -0.12 4.41 8.98
N LEU A 256 0.46 5.04 10.00
CA LEU A 256 1.81 4.70 10.47
C LEU A 256 1.89 3.28 11.04
N ARG A 257 0.85 2.78 11.72
CA ARG A 257 0.79 1.37 12.18
C ARG A 257 0.77 0.36 11.03
N ARG A 258 0.41 0.78 9.82
CA ARG A 258 0.32 -0.08 8.64
C ARG A 258 1.50 0.03 7.69
N VAL A 259 2.57 0.73 8.10
CA VAL A 259 3.84 0.66 7.37
C VAL A 259 4.36 -0.77 7.44
N GLY A 260 4.70 -1.34 6.29
CA GLY A 260 5.01 -2.76 6.18
C GLY A 260 3.79 -3.65 5.87
N ILE A 261 2.57 -3.12 5.93
CA ILE A 261 1.33 -3.86 5.63
C ILE A 261 0.72 -3.35 4.33
N ASP A 262 0.19 -2.13 4.33
CA ASP A 262 -0.46 -1.48 3.18
C ASP A 262 0.08 -0.07 2.88
N THR A 263 1.07 0.36 3.67
CA THR A 263 1.79 1.62 3.48
C THR A 263 3.23 1.31 3.13
N ALA A 264 3.64 1.70 1.93
CA ALA A 264 4.94 1.37 1.35
C ALA A 264 5.93 2.51 1.58
N VAL A 265 7.13 2.21 2.07
CA VAL A 265 8.18 3.22 2.19
C VAL A 265 8.80 3.45 0.81
N ILE A 266 8.66 4.67 0.29
CA ILE A 266 9.13 5.04 -1.06
C ILE A 266 10.33 6.00 -1.04
N ALA A 267 10.61 6.66 0.08
CA ALA A 267 11.83 7.44 0.30
C ALA A 267 12.23 7.41 1.78
N GLY A 268 13.54 7.50 2.06
CA GLY A 268 14.08 7.48 3.41
C GLY A 268 13.90 6.13 4.12
N VAL A 269 13.72 6.14 5.44
CA VAL A 269 13.64 4.93 6.29
C VAL A 269 12.24 4.71 6.86
N ALA A 270 11.88 3.46 7.15
CA ALA A 270 10.65 3.12 7.86
C ALA A 270 10.60 3.79 9.26
N PRO A 271 9.40 4.12 9.78
CA PRO A 271 9.28 4.69 11.11
C PRO A 271 9.63 3.63 12.17
N ILE A 272 10.22 4.06 13.29
CA ILE A 272 10.57 3.15 14.40
C ILE A 272 9.27 2.64 15.04
N PRO A 273 9.12 1.32 15.26
CA PRO A 273 8.00 0.75 16.02
C PRO A 273 7.94 1.37 17.43
N GLY A 274 6.83 2.02 17.77
CA GLY A 274 6.64 2.66 19.08
C GLY A 274 6.02 4.07 19.05
N VAL A 275 5.95 4.70 17.87
CA VAL A 275 5.30 6.01 17.67
C VAL A 275 3.77 5.95 17.87
N THR A 276 3.19 4.76 18.00
CA THR A 276 1.73 4.54 18.02
C THR A 276 1.34 3.58 19.14
N ALA A 277 1.72 3.85 20.40
CA ALA A 277 1.40 2.99 21.53
C ALA A 277 0.04 3.28 22.21
N GLU A 278 -0.68 4.33 21.80
CA GLU A 278 -1.99 4.65 22.39
C GLU A 278 -3.01 3.54 22.12
N ALA A 279 -3.85 3.22 23.11
CA ALA A 279 -4.96 2.30 22.93
C ALA A 279 -5.94 2.90 21.89
N VAL A 280 -6.37 2.08 20.94
CA VAL A 280 -7.35 2.48 19.93
C VAL A 280 -8.72 2.49 20.60
N ASP A 281 -9.34 3.67 20.75
CA ASP A 281 -10.77 3.77 21.05
C ASP A 281 -11.53 3.58 19.74
N LEU A 282 -11.79 2.32 19.42
CA LEU A 282 -12.37 1.92 18.14
C LEU A 282 -13.76 2.53 17.94
N ALA A 283 -14.58 2.62 18.99
CA ALA A 283 -15.90 3.23 18.93
C ALA A 283 -15.81 4.72 18.62
N ASN A 284 -14.93 5.45 19.32
CA ASN A 284 -14.71 6.87 19.08
C ASN A 284 -14.12 7.16 17.69
N ASP A 285 -13.21 6.32 17.20
CA ASP A 285 -12.62 6.47 15.87
C ASP A 285 -13.69 6.28 14.77
N ILE A 286 -14.60 5.30 14.92
CA ILE A 286 -15.75 5.12 14.03
C ILE A 286 -16.71 6.32 14.13
N ALA A 287 -16.99 6.81 15.34
CA ALA A 287 -17.82 7.99 15.56
C ALA A 287 -17.26 9.22 14.84
N THR A 288 -15.95 9.43 14.95
CA THR A 288 -15.24 10.53 14.28
C THR A 288 -15.38 10.44 12.75
N LEU A 289 -15.29 9.24 12.18
CA LEU A 289 -15.53 9.02 10.75
C LEU A 289 -16.99 9.25 10.36
N ARG A 290 -17.95 8.77 11.16
CA ARG A 290 -19.38 9.00 10.96
C ARG A 290 -19.71 10.48 10.93
N ASP A 291 -19.23 11.24 11.92
CA ASP A 291 -19.52 12.67 12.05
C ASP A 291 -18.91 13.45 10.88
N PHE A 292 -17.69 13.09 10.46
CA PHE A 292 -17.09 13.62 9.24
C PHE A 292 -17.96 13.35 8.00
N THR A 293 -18.46 12.14 7.82
CA THR A 293 -19.29 11.79 6.65
C THR A 293 -20.62 12.54 6.65
N SER A 294 -21.26 12.67 7.82
CA SER A 294 -22.53 13.39 7.98
C SER A 294 -22.35 14.88 7.69
N ALA A 295 -21.32 15.51 8.24
CA ALA A 295 -21.00 16.91 7.98
C ALA A 295 -20.69 17.16 6.50
N ARG A 296 -19.98 16.23 5.83
CA ARG A 296 -19.66 16.35 4.41
C ARG A 296 -20.87 16.23 3.50
N LEU A 297 -21.79 15.31 3.79
CA LEU A 297 -23.04 15.18 3.03
C LEU A 297 -23.96 16.38 3.25
N ALA A 298 -23.97 16.96 4.46
CA ALA A 298 -24.74 18.17 4.76
C ALA A 298 -24.15 19.43 4.11
N SER A 299 -22.84 19.45 3.82
CA SER A 299 -22.21 20.56 3.11
C SER A 299 -22.66 20.57 1.64
N ASN A 300 -23.68 21.37 1.33
CA ASN A 300 -24.24 21.44 -0.01
C ASN A 300 -23.17 21.94 -1.01
N ARG A 301 -22.92 21.16 -2.07
CA ARG A 301 -21.98 21.51 -3.14
C ARG A 301 -22.68 21.31 -4.47
N ASP A 302 -23.07 22.41 -5.12
CA ASP A 302 -24.00 22.32 -6.26
C ASP A 302 -23.33 21.91 -7.58
N ASN A 303 -22.01 22.08 -7.71
CA ASN A 303 -21.31 21.70 -8.95
C ASN A 303 -20.85 20.23 -8.95
N THR A 304 -20.75 19.63 -10.13
CA THR A 304 -20.39 18.21 -10.34
C THR A 304 -19.07 17.82 -9.68
N SER A 305 -18.06 18.71 -9.73
CA SER A 305 -16.75 18.46 -9.11
C SER A 305 -16.86 18.36 -7.57
N GLY A 306 -17.63 19.27 -6.97
CA GLY A 306 -17.89 19.30 -5.54
C GLY A 306 -18.68 18.08 -5.07
N ARG A 307 -19.70 17.68 -5.82
CA ARG A 307 -20.49 16.45 -5.58
C ARG A 307 -19.61 15.20 -5.64
N ARG A 308 -18.76 15.09 -6.67
CA ARG A 308 -17.81 13.97 -6.83
C ARG A 308 -16.80 13.93 -5.67
N ASP A 309 -16.25 15.07 -5.27
CA ASP A 309 -15.34 15.16 -4.11
C ASP A 309 -16.02 14.72 -2.81
N THR A 310 -17.27 15.14 -2.58
CA THR A 310 -18.06 14.72 -1.41
C THR A 310 -18.24 13.21 -1.39
N ALA A 311 -18.78 12.61 -2.46
CA ALA A 311 -19.04 11.18 -2.52
C ALA A 311 -17.75 10.36 -2.32
N ARG A 312 -16.67 10.74 -3.00
CA ARG A 312 -15.35 10.10 -2.88
C ARG A 312 -14.78 10.15 -1.47
N ARG A 313 -14.84 11.31 -0.79
CA ARG A 313 -14.34 11.45 0.59
C ARG A 313 -15.18 10.66 1.60
N VAL A 314 -16.49 10.61 1.40
CA VAL A 314 -17.41 9.81 2.23
C VAL A 314 -17.14 8.31 2.07
N LEU A 315 -16.97 7.82 0.85
CA LEU A 315 -16.63 6.42 0.56
C LEU A 315 -15.20 6.06 1.00
N SER A 316 -14.29 7.03 1.00
CA SER A 316 -12.95 6.86 1.62
C SER A 316 -13.06 6.66 3.14
N ALA A 317 -13.94 7.40 3.82
CA ALA A 317 -14.18 7.22 5.26
C ALA A 317 -14.81 5.85 5.60
N LEU A 318 -15.73 5.35 4.76
CA LEU A 318 -16.22 3.96 4.84
C LEU A 318 -15.05 2.96 4.82
N SER A 319 -14.14 3.14 3.86
CA SER A 319 -12.96 2.27 3.73
C SER A 319 -12.01 2.41 4.93
N SER A 320 -11.89 3.60 5.51
CA SER A 320 -11.11 3.82 6.74
C SER A 320 -11.70 3.07 7.93
N ALA A 321 -13.02 3.13 8.12
CA ALA A 321 -13.70 2.42 9.21
C ALA A 321 -13.54 0.90 9.08
N ALA A 322 -13.76 0.36 7.87
CA ALA A 322 -13.56 -1.06 7.60
C ALA A 322 -12.13 -1.53 7.95
N ARG A 323 -11.11 -0.73 7.60
CA ARG A 323 -9.72 -1.05 7.98
C ARG A 323 -9.50 -1.05 9.48
N LEU A 324 -10.09 -0.11 10.21
CA LEU A 324 -9.96 -0.07 11.67
C LEU A 324 -10.53 -1.35 12.29
N LEU A 325 -11.72 -1.76 11.85
CA LEU A 325 -12.39 -2.97 12.33
C LEU A 325 -11.59 -4.24 12.01
N VAL A 326 -11.19 -4.41 10.75
CA VAL A 326 -10.44 -5.59 10.31
C VAL A 326 -9.07 -5.67 10.99
N THR A 327 -8.34 -4.55 11.08
CA THR A 327 -7.02 -4.53 11.75
C THR A 327 -7.13 -4.77 13.25
N HIS A 328 -8.25 -4.39 13.88
CA HIS A 328 -8.50 -4.66 15.29
C HIS A 328 -8.70 -6.16 15.55
N GLN A 329 -9.36 -6.88 14.62
CA GLN A 329 -9.59 -8.32 14.71
C GLN A 329 -8.35 -9.13 14.33
N ASP A 330 -7.71 -8.77 13.22
CA ASP A 330 -6.48 -9.40 12.74
C ASP A 330 -5.49 -8.32 12.25
N PRO A 331 -4.45 -8.04 13.03
CA PRO A 331 -3.41 -7.08 12.67
C PRO A 331 -2.67 -7.40 11.36
N ASN A 332 -2.75 -8.65 10.87
CA ASN A 332 -2.07 -9.11 9.66
C ASN A 332 -3.02 -9.28 8.46
N ALA A 333 -4.30 -8.95 8.62
CA ALA A 333 -5.28 -9.08 7.56
C ALA A 333 -4.95 -8.21 6.34
N SER A 334 -5.37 -8.67 5.16
CA SER A 334 -5.32 -7.84 3.96
C SER A 334 -6.32 -6.68 4.07
N LEU A 335 -5.88 -5.49 3.69
CA LEU A 335 -6.65 -4.24 3.84
C LEU A 335 -7.14 -3.69 2.50
N ARG A 336 -7.19 -4.55 1.48
CA ARG A 336 -7.86 -4.28 0.21
C ARG A 336 -9.36 -4.38 0.38
N LEU A 337 -10.11 -3.61 -0.41
CA LEU A 337 -11.56 -3.54 -0.27
C LEU A 337 -12.31 -4.88 -0.34
N PRO A 338 -12.03 -5.79 -1.30
CA PRO A 338 -12.71 -7.08 -1.34
C PRO A 338 -12.40 -7.96 -0.12
N ASP A 339 -11.15 -7.94 0.34
CA ASP A 339 -10.73 -8.73 1.51
C ASP A 339 -11.36 -8.20 2.80
N MET A 340 -11.52 -6.87 2.93
CA MET A 340 -12.25 -6.28 4.06
C MET A 340 -13.74 -6.60 4.02
N ALA A 341 -14.37 -6.55 2.85
CA ALA A 341 -15.77 -6.92 2.70
C ALA A 341 -16.00 -8.39 3.11
N GLU A 342 -15.06 -9.27 2.74
CA GLU A 342 -15.07 -10.67 3.14
C GLU A 342 -14.87 -10.87 4.64
N ALA A 343 -13.86 -10.21 5.23
CA ALA A 343 -13.57 -10.32 6.66
C ALA A 343 -14.74 -9.82 7.54
N LEU A 344 -15.52 -8.88 7.02
CA LEU A 344 -16.70 -8.32 7.69
C LEU A 344 -18.01 -9.00 7.27
N ARG A 345 -17.97 -10.05 6.44
CA ARG A 345 -19.18 -10.71 5.91
C ARG A 345 -20.07 -11.26 7.03
N ASP A 346 -19.47 -11.92 8.01
CA ASP A 346 -20.17 -12.58 9.11
C ASP A 346 -20.38 -11.66 10.33
N TRP A 347 -20.13 -10.35 10.17
CA TRP A 347 -20.47 -9.39 11.22
C TRP A 347 -21.99 -9.35 11.43
N PRO A 348 -22.47 -9.15 12.67
CA PRO A 348 -23.90 -9.17 13.00
C PRO A 348 -24.77 -8.18 12.18
N ASP A 349 -24.15 -7.16 11.62
CA ASP A 349 -24.75 -6.23 10.67
C ASP A 349 -24.05 -6.34 9.31
N ASP A 350 -24.77 -6.84 8.31
CA ASP A 350 -24.28 -7.01 6.95
C ASP A 350 -24.27 -5.69 6.15
N GLN A 351 -24.83 -4.59 6.68
CA GLN A 351 -24.91 -3.34 5.95
C GLN A 351 -23.53 -2.79 5.58
N LEU A 352 -22.55 -2.92 6.49
CA LEU A 352 -21.20 -2.45 6.26
C LEU A 352 -20.51 -3.30 5.17
N SER A 353 -20.56 -4.62 5.28
CA SER A 353 -19.94 -5.54 4.31
C SER A 353 -20.62 -5.44 2.94
N MET A 354 -21.95 -5.39 2.88
CA MET A 354 -22.71 -5.18 1.64
C MET A 354 -22.38 -3.83 0.98
N LEU A 355 -22.29 -2.74 1.75
CA LEU A 355 -21.90 -1.44 1.21
C LEU A 355 -20.44 -1.41 0.71
N LEU A 356 -19.55 -2.17 1.35
CA LEU A 356 -18.18 -2.36 0.86
C LEU A 356 -18.16 -3.15 -0.46
N TYR A 357 -18.93 -4.24 -0.59
CA TYR A 357 -19.06 -4.96 -1.86
C TYR A 357 -19.62 -4.08 -2.98
N ASP A 358 -20.66 -3.28 -2.69
CA ASP A 358 -21.23 -2.34 -3.67
C ASP A 358 -20.20 -1.28 -4.10
N TYR A 359 -19.42 -0.76 -3.14
CA TYR A 359 -18.35 0.19 -3.45
C TYR A 359 -17.20 -0.44 -4.23
N ASP A 360 -16.82 -1.70 -3.92
CA ASP A 360 -15.83 -2.44 -4.71
C ASP A 360 -16.28 -2.61 -6.15
N ALA A 361 -17.54 -3.04 -6.35
CA ALA A 361 -18.13 -3.21 -7.66
C ALA A 361 -18.14 -1.90 -8.45
N TYR A 362 -18.50 -0.80 -7.82
CA TYR A 362 -18.42 0.54 -8.42
C TYR A 362 -16.99 0.90 -8.86
N ARG A 363 -15.98 0.61 -8.03
CA ARG A 363 -14.57 0.86 -8.37
C ARG A 363 -14.06 -0.03 -9.51
N ARG A 364 -14.40 -1.32 -9.51
CA ARG A 364 -14.06 -2.26 -10.59
C ARG A 364 -14.71 -1.89 -11.92
N ALA A 365 -15.82 -1.16 -11.88
CA ALA A 365 -16.50 -0.62 -13.06
C ALA A 365 -15.93 0.74 -13.54
N GLY A 366 -14.77 1.18 -13.03
CA GLY A 366 -14.09 2.42 -13.45
C GLY A 366 -14.47 3.67 -12.64
N ALA A 367 -15.47 3.58 -11.75
CA ALA A 367 -15.89 4.68 -10.88
C ALA A 367 -16.27 6.00 -11.60
N ASP A 368 -16.98 5.88 -12.73
CA ASP A 368 -17.37 7.04 -13.56
C ASP A 368 -18.74 7.63 -13.21
N GLY A 369 -19.65 6.84 -12.64
CA GLY A 369 -21.04 7.23 -12.38
C GLY A 369 -21.24 8.04 -11.09
N ILE A 370 -21.29 9.38 -11.19
CA ILE A 370 -21.46 10.26 -10.03
C ILE A 370 -22.73 9.96 -9.22
N GLU A 371 -23.86 9.69 -9.87
CA GLU A 371 -25.12 9.41 -9.17
C GLU A 371 -25.04 8.09 -8.38
N GLN A 372 -24.35 7.08 -8.91
CA GLN A 372 -24.12 5.83 -8.20
C GLN A 372 -23.21 6.07 -6.99
N ALA A 373 -22.13 6.83 -7.17
CA ALA A 373 -21.25 7.22 -6.07
C ALA A 373 -22.02 7.96 -4.95
N GLU A 374 -22.92 8.88 -5.29
CA GLU A 374 -23.75 9.59 -4.30
C GLU A 374 -24.74 8.66 -3.59
N ARG A 375 -25.38 7.75 -4.31
CA ARG A 375 -26.27 6.73 -3.70
C ARG A 375 -25.52 5.86 -2.70
N LEU A 376 -24.29 5.45 -3.02
CA LEU A 376 -23.44 4.70 -2.11
C LEU A 376 -23.02 5.56 -0.91
N ALA A 377 -22.55 6.78 -1.16
CA ALA A 377 -22.10 7.71 -0.13
C ALA A 377 -23.21 8.04 0.89
N ALA A 378 -24.46 8.19 0.43
CA ALA A 378 -25.61 8.48 1.29
C ALA A 378 -25.90 7.39 2.33
N ARG A 379 -25.48 6.14 2.08
CA ARG A 379 -25.66 5.01 3.01
C ARG A 379 -24.58 4.93 4.09
N VAL A 380 -23.44 5.63 3.90
CA VAL A 380 -22.27 5.52 4.77
C VAL A 380 -22.55 5.92 6.23
N PRO A 381 -23.19 7.07 6.54
CA PRO A 381 -23.42 7.47 7.94
C PRO A 381 -24.23 6.43 8.73
N HIS A 382 -25.22 5.80 8.09
CA HIS A 382 -26.03 4.76 8.72
C HIS A 382 -25.20 3.51 9.02
N ALA A 383 -24.44 3.01 8.03
CA ALA A 383 -23.56 1.86 8.22
C ALA A 383 -22.52 2.09 9.31
N LEU A 384 -21.93 3.29 9.38
CA LEU A 384 -20.97 3.64 10.44
C LEU A 384 -21.63 3.75 11.83
N THR A 385 -22.89 4.20 11.90
CA THR A 385 -23.64 4.23 13.16
C THR A 385 -23.89 2.83 13.70
N ALA A 386 -24.28 1.89 12.83
CA ALA A 386 -24.52 0.52 13.23
C ALA A 386 -23.21 -0.19 13.64
N ALA A 387 -22.13 0.01 12.88
CA ALA A 387 -20.80 -0.49 13.23
C ALA A 387 -20.31 0.04 14.58
N GLN A 388 -20.51 1.34 14.88
CA GLN A 388 -20.15 1.92 16.17
C GLN A 388 -20.90 1.23 17.32
N ARG A 389 -22.22 1.05 17.20
CA ARG A 389 -23.03 0.40 18.26
C ARG A 389 -22.56 -1.02 18.56
N LEU A 390 -22.25 -1.81 17.52
CA LEU A 390 -21.74 -3.17 17.69
C LEU A 390 -20.41 -3.20 18.47
N VAL A 391 -19.54 -2.23 18.24
CA VAL A 391 -18.28 -2.08 18.98
C VAL A 391 -18.54 -1.66 20.43
N GLU A 392 -19.45 -0.72 20.66
CA GLU A 392 -19.84 -0.25 22.01
C GLU A 392 -20.49 -1.35 22.84
N ASP A 393 -21.35 -2.17 22.23
CA ASP A 393 -22.06 -3.27 22.88
C ASP A 393 -21.15 -4.48 23.20
N GLY A 394 -19.86 -4.42 22.84
CA GLY A 394 -18.89 -5.49 23.07
C GLY A 394 -19.19 -6.77 22.29
N SER A 395 -20.09 -6.71 21.30
CA SER A 395 -20.55 -7.87 20.52
C SER A 395 -19.45 -8.50 19.65
N MET A 396 -18.24 -7.91 19.65
CA MET A 396 -17.10 -8.27 18.80
C MET A 396 -15.74 -8.07 19.49
N LEU A 397 -15.65 -8.17 20.82
CA LEU A 397 -14.34 -8.34 21.48
C LEU A 397 -13.92 -9.81 21.39
N PRO A 398 -12.64 -10.13 21.08
CA PRO A 398 -12.14 -11.50 21.16
C PRO A 398 -12.21 -12.08 22.58
#